data_AF-A0A2D7RWH2-F1
#
_entry.id   AF-A0A2D7RWH2-F1
#
_cell.length_a   1.000
_cell.length_b   1.000
_cell.length_c   1.000
_cell.angle_alpha   90.00
_cell.angle_beta   90.00
_cell.angle_gamma   90.00
#
_symmetry.space_group_name_H-M   'P 1'
#
loop_
_entity.id
_entity.type
_entity.pdbx_description
1 polymer ?
#
loop_
_entity_poly.entity_id
_entity_poly.type
_entity_poly.pdbx_seq_one_letter_code
_entity_poly.pdbx_strand_id
1 'polypeptide(L)'
;MSKGLKSHDTVQTKIGRLESAAGDILVDTTKTEWVDAGGGTRFQILRTCRKTGAWVLYVNMQPGAGFQAHRHEGTGEFFITKGELIYDVGRAGVGTYGFEPVF
;
A
#
# COMPACT_ATOMS: atom_id res chain seq x y z
N MET A 1 22.28 18.63 14.04
CA MET A 1 22.67 18.76 12.62
C MET A 1 22.81 17.36 12.06
N SER A 2 21.90 16.94 11.17
CA SER A 2 22.00 15.63 10.51
C SER A 2 23.17 15.70 9.53
N LYS A 3 24.17 14.82 9.70
CA LYS A 3 25.21 14.61 8.68
C LYS A 3 24.48 14.23 7.39
N GLY A 4 24.62 15.06 6.35
CA GLY A 4 23.95 14.86 5.07
C GLY A 4 24.13 13.43 4.59
N LEU A 5 23.01 12.72 4.43
CA LEU A 5 23.00 11.39 3.83
C LEU A 5 23.69 11.55 2.47
N LYS A 6 24.78 10.80 2.23
CA LYS A 6 25.43 10.82 0.91
C LYS A 6 24.32 10.53 -0.11
N SER A 7 24.27 11.33 -1.17
CA SER A 7 23.38 11.11 -2.30
C SER A 7 23.60 9.69 -2.81
N HIS A 8 22.80 8.74 -2.35
CA HIS A 8 22.57 7.52 -3.12
C HIS A 8 21.97 8.01 -4.45
N ASP A 9 22.41 7.47 -5.58
CA ASP A 9 21.93 7.87 -6.91
C ASP A 9 20.42 7.55 -7.04
N THR A 10 19.59 8.39 -6.45
CA THR A 10 18.14 8.28 -6.41
C THR A 10 17.55 9.19 -7.45
N VAL A 11 16.65 8.66 -8.27
CA VAL A 11 15.92 9.40 -9.29
C VAL A 11 14.48 9.55 -8.84
N GLN A 12 13.94 10.75 -9.00
CA GLN A 12 12.50 10.95 -8.84
C GLN A 12 11.78 10.43 -10.08
N THR A 13 11.08 9.32 -9.94
CA THR A 13 10.36 8.68 -11.06
C THR A 13 8.93 9.22 -11.20
N LYS A 14 8.37 9.74 -10.10
CA LYS A 14 7.07 10.40 -10.04
C LYS A 14 7.01 11.38 -8.86
N ILE A 15 6.03 12.29 -8.85
CA ILE A 15 5.74 13.13 -7.68
C ILE A 15 5.58 12.24 -6.45
N GLY A 16 6.36 12.52 -5.40
CA GLY A 16 6.36 11.74 -4.17
C GLY A 16 7.08 10.38 -4.23
N ARG A 17 7.73 10.01 -5.34
CA ARG A 17 8.39 8.71 -5.49
C ARG A 17 9.86 8.85 -5.85
N LEU A 18 10.73 8.29 -5.02
CA LEU A 18 12.18 8.19 -5.25
C LEU A 18 12.56 6.72 -5.40
N GLU A 19 13.42 6.41 -6.36
CA GLU A 19 13.99 5.07 -6.53
C GLU A 19 15.50 5.13 -6.68
N SER A 20 16.22 4.20 -6.04
CA SER A 20 17.66 4.02 -6.25
C SER A 20 17.94 3.03 -7.37
N ALA A 21 19.14 3.07 -7.95
CA ALA A 21 19.58 2.06 -8.93
C ALA A 21 19.60 0.63 -8.36
N ALA A 22 19.75 0.48 -7.03
CA ALA A 22 19.67 -0.82 -6.35
C ALA A 22 18.24 -1.32 -6.15
N GLY A 23 17.22 -0.50 -6.43
CA GLY A 23 15.81 -0.83 -6.27
C GLY A 23 15.21 -0.42 -4.93
N ASP A 24 15.87 0.42 -4.14
CA ASP A 24 15.26 1.03 -2.96
C ASP A 24 14.18 2.01 -3.40
N ILE A 25 13.06 2.05 -2.67
CA ILE A 25 11.90 2.87 -3.03
C ILE A 25 11.46 3.66 -1.80
N LEU A 26 11.27 4.98 -1.99
CA LEU A 26 10.54 5.83 -1.04
C LEU A 26 9.29 6.36 -1.72
N VAL A 27 8.13 6.24 -1.04
CA VAL A 27 6.85 6.78 -1.51
C VAL A 27 6.24 7.66 -0.43
N ASP A 28 6.09 8.95 -0.75
CA ASP A 28 5.37 9.93 0.03
C ASP A 28 3.87 9.85 -0.30
N THR A 29 3.11 9.20 0.58
CA THR A 29 1.66 9.01 0.43
C THR A 29 0.87 10.32 0.51
N THR A 30 1.48 11.43 0.96
CA THR A 30 0.83 12.75 0.96
C THR A 30 0.88 13.43 -0.42
N LYS A 31 1.75 12.94 -1.31
CA LYS A 31 1.98 13.52 -2.65
C LYS A 31 1.64 12.56 -3.79
N THR A 32 1.58 11.26 -3.52
CA THR A 32 1.32 10.24 -4.53
C THR A 32 -0.12 10.34 -5.03
N GLU A 33 -0.33 10.13 -6.32
CA GLU A 33 -1.67 10.15 -6.90
C GLU A 33 -2.53 8.97 -6.41
N TRP A 34 -3.83 9.18 -6.37
CA TRP A 34 -4.80 8.13 -6.10
C TRP A 34 -5.30 7.52 -7.41
N VAL A 35 -5.43 6.20 -7.42
CA VAL A 35 -6.13 5.44 -8.45
C VAL A 35 -7.50 5.06 -7.92
N ASP A 36 -8.55 5.36 -8.67
CA ASP A 36 -9.91 4.97 -8.32
C ASP A 36 -10.10 3.45 -8.55
N ALA A 37 -10.59 2.76 -7.52
CA ALA A 37 -10.92 1.34 -7.56
C ALA A 37 -12.43 1.09 -7.72
N GLY A 38 -13.24 2.16 -7.71
CA GLY A 38 -14.69 2.09 -7.68
C GLY A 38 -15.25 1.77 -6.29
N GLY A 39 -16.58 1.87 -6.15
CA GLY A 39 -17.29 1.49 -4.92
C GLY A 39 -16.90 2.28 -3.67
N GLY A 40 -16.36 3.50 -3.83
CA GLY A 40 -15.86 4.32 -2.72
C GLY A 40 -14.45 3.93 -2.24
N THR A 41 -13.73 3.10 -2.98
CA THR A 41 -12.36 2.71 -2.68
C THR A 41 -11.39 3.34 -3.67
N ARG A 42 -10.26 3.80 -3.16
CA ARG A 42 -9.11 4.25 -3.96
C ARG A 42 -7.81 3.76 -3.33
N PHE A 43 -6.77 3.65 -4.14
CA PHE A 43 -5.46 3.22 -3.66
C PHE A 43 -4.32 4.04 -4.27
N GLN A 44 -3.21 4.14 -3.54
CA GLN A 44 -1.92 4.54 -4.08
C GLN A 44 -1.05 3.29 -4.23
N ILE A 45 -0.38 3.14 -5.38
CA ILE A 45 0.49 2.00 -5.63
C ILE A 45 1.90 2.31 -5.10
N LEU A 46 2.31 1.61 -4.04
CA LEU A 46 3.60 1.87 -3.37
C LEU A 46 4.72 1.03 -3.96
N ARG A 47 4.44 -0.22 -4.34
CA ARG A 47 5.42 -1.12 -4.96
C ARG A 47 4.71 -2.14 -5.84
N THR A 48 5.35 -2.53 -6.93
CA THR A 48 4.95 -3.69 -7.75
C THR A 48 6.19 -4.51 -8.10
N CYS A 49 6.04 -5.82 -8.23
CA CYS A 49 7.05 -6.71 -8.76
C CYS A 49 6.44 -7.55 -9.89
N ARG A 50 6.83 -7.27 -11.13
CA ARG A 50 6.30 -8.02 -12.29
C ARG A 50 6.72 -9.48 -12.32
N LYS A 51 7.82 -9.85 -11.64
CA LYS A 51 8.32 -11.23 -11.60
C LYS A 51 7.52 -12.11 -10.64
N THR A 52 7.23 -11.61 -9.44
CA THR A 52 6.53 -12.38 -8.40
C THR A 52 5.04 -12.06 -8.30
N GLY A 53 4.58 -10.99 -8.96
CA GLY A 53 3.22 -10.47 -8.79
C GLY A 53 3.01 -9.71 -7.47
N ALA A 54 4.01 -9.62 -6.59
CA ALA A 54 3.84 -8.96 -5.29
C ALA A 54 3.67 -7.44 -5.44
N TRP A 55 2.75 -6.88 -4.66
CA TRP A 55 2.47 -5.45 -4.65
C TRP A 55 2.21 -4.93 -3.23
N VAL A 56 2.30 -3.62 -3.06
CA VAL A 56 1.98 -2.93 -1.80
C VAL A 56 1.14 -1.71 -2.15
N LEU A 57 -0.01 -1.55 -1.49
CA LEU A 57 -0.91 -0.42 -1.67
C LEU A 57 -1.08 0.38 -0.38
N TYR A 58 -1.36 1.67 -0.52
CA TYR A 58 -2.02 2.46 0.51
C TYR A 58 -3.48 2.64 0.13
N VAL A 59 -4.39 2.08 0.92
CA VAL A 59 -5.81 1.99 0.57
C VAL A 59 -6.61 3.00 1.38
N ASN A 60 -7.56 3.67 0.73
CA ASN A 60 -8.53 4.52 1.39
C ASN A 60 -9.94 4.12 0.93
N MET A 61 -10.75 3.69 1.90
CA MET A 61 -12.13 3.25 1.71
C MET A 61 -13.05 4.24 2.40
N GLN A 62 -14.10 4.69 1.70
CA GLN A 62 -15.17 5.47 2.33
C GLN A 62 -15.99 4.59 3.29
N PRO A 63 -16.69 5.17 4.28
CA PRO A 63 -17.59 4.40 5.14
C PRO A 63 -18.60 3.59 4.33
N GLY A 64 -18.68 2.28 4.61
CA GLY A 64 -19.56 1.35 3.90
C GLY A 64 -19.01 0.82 2.57
N ALA A 65 -17.85 1.29 2.10
CA ALA A 65 -17.17 0.68 0.97
C ALA A 65 -16.70 -0.74 1.32
N GLY A 66 -16.75 -1.64 0.35
CA GLY A 66 -16.31 -3.01 0.49
C GLY A 66 -15.66 -3.51 -0.79
N PHE A 67 -14.74 -4.47 -0.64
CA PHE A 67 -14.22 -5.20 -1.79
C PHE A 67 -15.26 -6.20 -2.27
N GLN A 68 -15.34 -6.39 -3.59
CA GLN A 68 -16.11 -7.49 -4.16
C GLN A 68 -15.50 -8.82 -3.71
N ALA A 69 -16.31 -9.87 -3.68
CA ALA A 69 -15.83 -11.21 -3.37
C ALA A 69 -14.67 -11.58 -4.33
N HIS A 70 -13.54 -11.98 -3.76
CA HIS A 70 -12.34 -12.38 -4.50
C HIS A 70 -11.59 -13.48 -3.74
N ARG A 71 -10.58 -14.05 -4.40
CA ARG A 71 -9.69 -15.07 -3.81
C ARG A 71 -8.25 -14.58 -3.86
N HIS A 72 -7.47 -15.05 -2.91
CA HIS A 72 -6.06 -14.75 -2.78
C HIS A 72 -5.23 -15.78 -3.55
N GLU A 73 -4.62 -15.33 -4.64
CA GLU A 73 -3.62 -16.09 -5.41
C GLU A 73 -2.22 -16.04 -4.75
N GLY A 74 -2.07 -15.22 -3.70
CA GLY A 74 -0.86 -15.04 -2.91
C GLY A 74 -1.25 -14.55 -1.50
N THR A 75 -0.34 -14.62 -0.54
CA THR A 75 -0.64 -14.14 0.82
C THR A 75 -0.87 -12.63 0.84
N GLY A 76 -1.86 -12.18 1.62
CA GLY A 76 -2.18 -10.79 1.88
C GLY A 76 -1.77 -10.38 3.29
N GLU A 77 -1.35 -9.14 3.44
CA GLU A 77 -1.06 -8.53 4.74
C GLU A 77 -1.57 -7.09 4.74
N PHE A 78 -2.14 -6.64 5.86
CA PHE A 78 -2.61 -5.27 6.01
C PHE A 78 -2.31 -4.69 7.38
N PHE A 79 -2.28 -3.36 7.44
CA PHE A 79 -2.18 -2.61 8.68
C PHE A 79 -3.11 -1.40 8.66
N ILE A 80 -3.95 -1.26 9.68
CA ILE A 80 -4.95 -0.19 9.74
C ILE A 80 -4.36 1.09 10.31
N THR A 81 -4.31 2.13 9.49
CA THR A 81 -3.80 3.46 9.90
C THR A 81 -4.91 4.42 10.35
N LYS A 82 -6.16 4.21 9.89
CA LYS A 82 -7.33 5.01 10.24
C LYS A 82 -8.61 4.22 10.00
N GLY A 83 -9.58 4.40 10.91
CA GLY A 83 -10.91 3.77 10.78
C GLY A 83 -10.91 2.31 11.22
N GLU A 84 -11.75 1.52 10.56
CA GLU A 84 -11.96 0.11 10.87
C GLU A 84 -12.22 -0.67 9.58
N LEU A 85 -11.64 -1.87 9.48
CA LEU A 85 -11.93 -2.85 8.44
C LEU A 85 -12.72 -4.00 9.07
N ILE A 86 -13.84 -4.37 8.47
CA ILE A 86 -14.60 -5.56 8.86
C ILE A 86 -14.22 -6.67 7.88
N TYR A 87 -13.81 -7.81 8.44
CA TYR A 87 -13.31 -8.95 7.69
C TYR A 87 -13.82 -10.26 8.33
N ASP A 88 -13.57 -11.40 7.68
CA ASP A 88 -14.09 -12.70 8.11
C ASP A 88 -13.66 -13.08 9.54
N VAL A 89 -12.46 -12.68 9.95
CA VAL A 89 -11.92 -12.95 11.29
C VAL A 89 -12.39 -11.94 12.35
N GLY A 90 -13.12 -10.89 11.97
CA GLY A 90 -13.66 -9.89 12.89
C GLY A 90 -13.49 -8.44 12.43
N ARG A 91 -13.25 -7.54 13.38
CA ARG A 91 -13.13 -6.10 13.14
C ARG A 91 -11.71 -5.63 13.48
N ALA A 92 -11.03 -5.03 12.52
CA ALA A 92 -9.67 -4.53 12.65
C ALA A 92 -9.69 -2.99 12.74
N GLY A 93 -9.48 -2.46 13.94
CA GLY A 93 -9.34 -1.02 14.17
C GLY A 93 -7.91 -0.52 13.96
N VAL A 94 -7.67 0.78 14.18
CA VAL A 94 -6.35 1.41 14.06
C VAL A 94 -5.28 0.66 14.86
N GLY A 95 -4.11 0.45 14.25
CA GLY A 95 -2.99 -0.28 14.85
C GLY A 95 -3.07 -1.80 14.70
N THR A 96 -4.12 -2.32 14.06
CA THR A 96 -4.29 -3.76 13.84
C THR A 96 -3.54 -4.21 12.59
N TYR A 97 -2.75 -5.26 12.74
CA TYR A 97 -2.17 -6.05 11.65
C TYR A 97 -3.08 -7.24 11.33
N GLY A 98 -3.22 -7.56 10.04
CA GLY A 98 -3.88 -8.77 9.57
C GLY A 98 -3.02 -9.53 8.57
N PHE A 99 -3.13 -10.86 8.60
CA PHE A 99 -2.53 -11.78 7.66
C PHE A 99 -3.63 -12.64 7.02
N GLU A 100 -3.59 -12.77 5.71
CA GLU A 100 -4.59 -13.48 4.90
C GLU A 100 -3.85 -14.56 4.09
N PRO A 101 -4.05 -15.85 4.39
CA PRO A 101 -3.33 -16.93 3.72
C PRO A 101 -3.77 -17.10 2.27
N VAL A 102 -2.97 -17.86 1.50
CA VAL A 102 -3.44 -18.46 0.25
C VAL A 102 -4.46 -19.54 0.61
N PHE A 103 -5.51 -19.67 -0.20
CA PHE A 103 -6.49 -20.75 -0.07
C PHE A 103 -5.87 -22.13 -0.26
#